data_AF-A0A067RQ05-F1
#
_entry.id   AF-A0A067RQ05-F1
#
_cell.length_a   1.000
_cell.length_b   1.000
_cell.length_c   1.000
_cell.angle_alpha   90.00
_cell.angle_beta   90.00
_cell.angle_gamma   90.00
#
_symmetry.space_group_name_H-M   'P 1'
#
loop_
_entity.id
_entity.type
_entity.pdbx_description
1 polymer ?
#
loop_
_entity_poly.entity_id
_entity_poly.type
_entity_poly.pdbx_seq_one_letter_code
_entity_poly.pdbx_strand_id
1 'polypeptide(L)' 'IKFLNAQSIAPIEIHRQLCRVYGPNVMSKQMVRRWCRQFSAGRQSVHDEKRSGRPSIITDDLVELVSR' A
#
# COMPACT_ATOMS: atom_id res chain seq x y z
N ILE A 1 -3.89 -2.28 11.51
CA ILE A 1 -4.68 -3.12 10.56
C ILE A 1 -4.18 -4.56 10.53
N LYS A 2 -2.91 -4.84 10.19
CA LYS A 2 -2.33 -6.21 10.15
C LYS A 2 -2.72 -7.07 11.36
N PHE A 3 -2.50 -6.55 12.56
CA PHE A 3 -2.86 -7.20 13.82
C PHE A 3 -4.36 -7.53 13.93
N LEU A 4 -5.23 -6.55 13.71
CA LEU A 4 -6.69 -6.74 13.79
C LEU A 4 -7.22 -7.68 12.70
N ASN A 5 -6.61 -7.69 11.51
CA ASN A 5 -6.92 -8.64 10.45
C ASN A 5 -6.52 -10.07 10.85
N ALA A 6 -5.38 -10.25 11.53
CA ALA A 6 -4.97 -11.56 12.04
C ALA A 6 -5.88 -12.09 13.15
N GLN A 7 -6.60 -11.20 13.85
CA GLN A 7 -7.69 -11.57 14.77
C GLN A 7 -9.02 -11.83 14.05
N SER A 8 -9.04 -11.88 12.71
CA SER A 8 -10.25 -12.09 11.91
C SER A 8 -11.35 -11.04 12.14
N ILE A 9 -10.99 -9.83 12.59
CA ILE A 9 -11.95 -8.74 12.77
C ILE A 9 -12.41 -8.24 11.40
N ALA A 10 -13.73 -8.08 11.23
CA ALA A 10 -14.31 -7.59 9.98
C ALA A 10 -13.76 -6.19 9.61
N PRO A 11 -13.47 -5.90 8.32
CA PRO A 11 -12.86 -4.62 7.91
C PRO A 11 -13.64 -3.37 8.33
N ILE A 12 -14.97 -3.47 8.42
CA ILE A 12 -15.82 -2.36 8.89
C ILE A 12 -15.57 -2.04 10.37
N GLU A 13 -15.31 -3.06 11.18
CA GLU A 13 -15.05 -2.91 12.60
C GLU A 13 -13.62 -2.42 12.85
N ILE A 14 -12.65 -2.88 12.04
CA ILE A 14 -11.31 -2.31 12.03
C ILE A 14 -11.36 -0.80 11.77
N HIS A 15 -12.14 -0.34 10.79
CA HIS A 15 -12.29 1.09 10.52
C HIS A 15 -12.93 1.84 11.71
N ARG A 16 -13.97 1.28 12.35
CA ARG A 16 -14.59 1.89 13.53
C ARG A 16 -13.61 2.03 14.69
N GLN A 17 -12.82 0.99 14.96
CA GLN A 17 -11.78 1.03 15.99
C GLN A 17 -10.70 2.08 15.66
N LEU A 18 -10.26 2.16 14.40
CA LEU A 18 -9.32 3.20 13.97
C LEU A 18 -9.89 4.60 14.20
N CYS A 19 -11.15 4.85 13.82
CA CYS A 19 -11.79 6.15 14.07
C CYS A 19 -11.91 6.48 15.57
N ARG A 20 -12.21 5.46 16.39
CA ARG A 20 -12.35 5.63 17.84
C ARG A 20 -11.03 6.01 18.52
N VAL A 21 -9.92 5.41 18.08
CA VAL A 21 -8.60 5.60 18.72
C VAL A 21 -7.85 6.81 18.14
N TYR A 22 -7.93 7.02 16.82
CA TYR A 22 -7.12 8.01 16.10
C TYR A 22 -7.93 9.17 15.50
N GLY A 23 -9.25 9.18 15.69
CA GLY A 23 -10.14 10.22 15.18
C GLY A 23 -10.60 9.99 13.73
N PRO A 24 -11.40 10.92 13.18
CA PRO A 24 -12.04 10.74 11.88
C PRO A 24 -11.08 10.84 10.69
N ASN A 25 -9.88 11.43 10.86
CA ASN A 25 -8.90 11.67 9.79
C ASN A 25 -8.06 10.43 9.42
N VAL A 26 -8.55 9.23 9.74
CA VAL A 26 -7.92 7.97 9.36
C VAL A 26 -8.22 7.61 7.90
N MET A 27 -7.53 6.60 7.38
CA MET A 27 -7.78 6.11 6.03
C MET A 27 -9.21 5.60 5.83
N SER A 28 -9.72 5.72 4.61
CA SER A 28 -11.10 5.34 4.28
C SER A 28 -11.38 3.85 4.49
N LYS A 29 -12.67 3.50 4.63
CA LYS A 29 -13.16 2.10 4.67
C LYS A 29 -12.64 1.27 3.49
N GLN A 30 -12.53 1.87 2.29
CA GLN A 30 -12.01 1.20 1.10
C GLN A 30 -10.53 0.85 1.27
N MET A 31 -9.74 1.76 1.84
CA MET A 31 -8.32 1.52 2.10
C MET A 31 -8.12 0.42 3.15
N VAL A 32 -8.93 0.40 4.21
CA VAL A 32 -8.91 -0.68 5.20
C VAL A 32 -9.18 -2.04 4.54
N ARG A 33 -10.20 -2.14 3.67
CA ARG A 33 -10.48 -3.38 2.92
C ARG A 33 -9.31 -3.79 2.02
N ARG A 34 -8.67 -2.85 1.32
CA ARG A 34 -7.48 -3.11 0.50
C ARG A 34 -6.34 -3.70 1.33
N TRP A 35 -6.06 -3.10 2.49
CA TRP A 35 -5.03 -3.61 3.40
C TRP A 35 -5.37 -5.00 3.95
N CYS A 36 -6.63 -5.23 4.36
CA CYS A 36 -7.06 -6.57 4.81
C CYS A 36 -6.81 -7.62 3.72
N ARG A 37 -7.20 -7.35 2.47
CA ARG A 37 -6.94 -8.25 1.33
C ARG A 37 -5.45 -8.52 1.12
N GLN A 38 -4.61 -7.48 1.19
CA GLN A 38 -3.16 -7.65 1.04
C GLN A 38 -2.55 -8.50 2.16
N PHE A 39 -2.94 -8.25 3.41
CA PHE A 39 -2.46 -9.05 4.54
C PHE A 39 -2.93 -10.50 4.46
N SER A 40 -4.18 -10.74 4.06
CA SER A 40 -4.70 -12.10 3.83
C SER A 40 -4.02 -12.80 2.64
N ALA A 41 -3.53 -12.04 1.66
CA ALA A 41 -2.72 -12.55 0.55
C ALA A 41 -1.23 -12.77 0.93
N GLY A 42 -0.87 -12.66 2.21
CA GLY A 42 0.47 -12.95 2.71
C GLY A 42 1.44 -11.77 2.73
N ARG A 43 1.00 -10.55 2.34
CA ARG A 43 1.85 -9.36 2.48
C ARG A 43 2.23 -9.15 3.94
N GLN A 44 3.52 -9.04 4.26
CA GLN A 44 3.96 -8.82 5.65
C GLN A 44 4.40 -7.37 5.92
N SER A 45 4.91 -6.68 4.91
CA SER A 45 5.40 -5.30 5.00
C SER A 45 4.25 -4.29 5.04
N VAL A 46 4.46 -3.19 5.77
CA VAL A 46 3.58 -2.03 5.84
C VAL A 46 4.05 -0.88 4.95
N HIS A 47 5.26 -0.97 4.39
CA HIS A 47 5.83 0.07 3.53
C HIS A 47 5.23 0.02 2.13
N ASP A 48 5.24 1.15 1.42
CA ASP A 48 4.91 1.19 0.00
C ASP A 48 5.89 0.32 -0.79
N GLU A 49 5.39 -0.32 -1.84
CA GLU A 49 6.25 -0.99 -2.82
C GLU A 49 7.01 0.05 -3.64
N LYS A 50 8.16 -0.35 -4.20
CA LYS A 50 8.93 0.51 -5.09
C LYS A 50 8.03 0.97 -6.23
N ARG A 51 7.89 2.28 -6.38
CA ARG A 51 7.16 2.87 -7.49
C ARG A 51 8.00 2.63 -8.74
N SER A 52 7.36 2.19 -9.83
CA SER A 52 8.01 2.04 -11.15
C SER A 52 8.62 3.35 -11.65
N GLY A 53 8.21 4.49 -11.09
CA GLY A 53 8.60 5.82 -11.55
C GLY A 53 8.02 6.10 -12.93
N ARG A 54 8.43 7.25 -13.49
CA ARG A 54 8.23 7.53 -14.91
C ARG A 54 9.36 6.82 -15.68
N PRO A 55 9.04 5.98 -16.69
CA PRO A 55 10.07 5.42 -17.57
C PRO A 55 10.87 6.55 -18.22
N SER A 56 12.20 6.43 -18.20
CA SER A 56 13.06 7.28 -19.04
C SER A 56 12.89 6.85 -20.49
N ILE A 57 12.80 7.83 -21.40
CA ILE A 57 12.88 7.57 -22.85
C ILE A 57 14.34 7.36 -23.26
N ILE A 58 15.28 7.92 -22.51
CA ILE A 58 16.72 7.71 -22.71
C ILE A 58 17.02 6.28 -22.25
N THR A 59 17.22 5.40 -23.23
CA THR A 59 17.78 4.07 -23.05
C THR A 59 19.31 4.15 -23.08
N ASP A 60 19.99 3.15 -22.54
CA ASP A 60 21.46 3.08 -22.57
C ASP A 60 21.99 3.13 -24.02
N ASP A 61 21.26 2.54 -24.98
CA ASP A 61 21.57 2.62 -26.41
C ASP A 61 21.59 4.05 -26.96
N LEU A 62 20.66 4.90 -26.49
CA LEU A 62 20.60 6.33 -26.88
C LEU A 62 21.75 7.13 -26.26
N VAL A 63 22.19 6.74 -25.05
CA VAL A 63 23.35 7.36 -24.39
C VAL A 63 24.64 7.02 -25.14
N GLU A 64 24.78 5.77 -25.60
CA GLU A 64 25.96 5.32 -26.35
C GLU A 64 26.04 5.96 -27.75
N LEU A 65 24.89 6.14 -28.42
CA LEU A 65 24.83 6.79 -29.75
C LEU A 65 25.27 8.26 -29.71
N VAL A 66 24.95 8.99 -28.64
CA VAL A 66 25.31 10.41 -28.48
C VAL A 66 26.75 10.60 -27.98
N SER A 67 27.33 9.58 -27.37
CA SER A 67 28.69 9.62 -26.81
C SER A 67 29.79 9.27 -27.83
N ARG A 68 29.44 9.11 -29.11
CA ARG A 68 30.34 8.98 -30.26
C ARG A 68 30.38 10.27 -31.07
#